data_AF-A0A1M5V7A2-F1
#
_entry.id   AF-A0A1M5V7A2-F1
#
_cell.length_a   1.000
_cell.length_b   1.000
_cell.length_c   1.000
_cell.angle_alpha   90.00
_cell.angle_beta   90.00
_cell.angle_gamma   90.00
#
_symmetry.space_group_name_H-M   'P 1'
#
loop_
_entity.id
_entity.type
_entity.pdbx_description
1 polymer ?
#
loop_
_entity_poly.entity_id
_entity_poly.type
_entity_poly.pdbx_seq_one_letter_code
_entity_poly.pdbx_strand_id
1 'polypeptide(L)'
;MRSQARHAALCTLAWLGGCASIAPTQPALDPARVAAAVLPGHSSVASVQAALGPAQVQQFDSGYQVWAYQLARPHGQAAEFVILFGPEGVVRKTRLREPSPAQP
;
A
#
# COMPACT_ATOMS: atom_id res chain seq x y z
N MET A 1 13.10 -42.54 40.44
CA MET A 1 11.98 -42.08 39.59
C MET A 1 12.24 -40.63 39.20
N ARG A 2 12.72 -40.41 37.96
CA ARG A 2 13.21 -39.13 37.40
C ARG A 2 12.18 -38.64 36.38
N SER A 3 11.43 -37.56 36.64
CA SER A 3 10.54 -36.93 35.64
C SER A 3 10.31 -35.43 35.87
N GLN A 4 11.37 -34.62 36.04
CA GLN A 4 11.24 -33.15 36.07
C GLN A 4 11.91 -32.42 34.88
N ALA A 5 12.63 -33.12 34.00
CA ALA A 5 13.43 -32.48 32.95
C ALA A 5 12.69 -32.20 31.62
N ARG A 6 11.36 -32.32 31.55
CA ARG A 6 10.63 -32.23 30.26
C ARG A 6 9.91 -30.90 30.02
N HIS A 7 9.76 -30.04 31.04
CA HIS A 7 8.91 -28.85 30.93
C HIS A 7 9.64 -27.55 30.54
N ALA A 8 10.98 -27.51 30.62
CA ALA A 8 11.74 -26.28 30.35
C ALA A 8 12.03 -26.02 28.87
N ALA A 9 11.83 -27.01 27.99
CA ALA A 9 12.27 -26.91 26.59
C ALA A 9 11.17 -26.50 25.59
N LEU A 10 9.88 -26.49 25.98
CA LEU A 10 8.78 -26.26 25.03
C LEU A 10 8.32 -24.79 24.92
N CYS A 11 8.70 -23.90 25.84
CA CYS A 11 8.20 -22.51 25.82
C CYS A 11 8.95 -21.57 24.86
N THR A 12 10.07 -21.99 24.26
CA THR A 12 10.95 -21.07 23.51
C THR A 12 10.65 -20.94 22.02
N LEU A 13 9.81 -21.80 21.42
CA LEU A 13 9.52 -21.72 19.97
C LEU A 13 8.33 -20.83 19.57
N ALA A 14 7.59 -20.27 20.53
CA ALA A 14 6.39 -19.48 20.21
C ALA A 14 6.66 -18.00 19.85
N TRP A 15 7.92 -17.57 19.85
CA TRP A 15 8.30 -16.15 19.68
C TRP A 15 8.71 -15.74 18.25
N LEU A 16 8.57 -16.62 17.24
CA LEU A 16 8.81 -16.26 15.84
C LEU A 16 7.51 -16.07 15.03
N GLY A 17 6.49 -15.47 15.64
CA GLY A 17 5.30 -14.98 14.94
C GLY A 17 5.59 -13.71 14.14
N GLY A 18 6.36 -13.81 13.06
CA GLY A 18 6.55 -12.71 12.11
C GLY A 18 5.23 -12.35 11.42
N CYS A 19 4.80 -11.10 11.52
CA CYS A 19 3.65 -10.57 10.80
C CYS A 19 3.99 -10.45 9.30
N ALA A 20 3.79 -11.52 8.52
CA ALA A 20 3.65 -11.39 7.08
C ALA A 20 2.31 -10.69 6.79
N SER A 21 2.35 -9.36 6.67
CA SER A 21 1.18 -8.58 6.27
C SER A 21 0.91 -8.88 4.79
N ILE A 22 -0.06 -9.75 4.52
CA ILE A 22 -0.56 -9.99 3.16
C ILE A 22 -1.35 -8.75 2.76
N ALA A 23 -0.77 -7.91 1.91
CA ALA A 23 -1.50 -6.83 1.27
C ALA A 23 -2.46 -7.44 0.22
N PRO A 24 -3.71 -6.99 0.14
CA PRO A 24 -4.63 -7.45 -0.90
C PRO A 24 -4.04 -7.15 -2.29
N THR A 25 -4.01 -8.15 -3.17
CA THR A 25 -3.63 -7.98 -4.57
C THR A 25 -4.71 -7.17 -5.27
N GLN A 26 -4.48 -5.87 -5.43
CA GLN A 26 -5.34 -5.01 -6.24
C GLN A 26 -5.01 -5.17 -7.72
N PRO A 27 -6.02 -5.24 -8.61
CA PRO A 27 -5.78 -5.28 -10.04
C PRO A 27 -5.06 -3.99 -10.47
N ALA A 28 -4.07 -4.14 -11.34
CA ALA A 28 -3.27 -3.01 -11.80
C ALA A 28 -4.12 -2.08 -12.69
N LEU A 29 -4.05 -0.78 -12.43
CA LEU A 29 -4.80 0.26 -13.14
C LEU A 29 -4.12 0.68 -14.44
N ASP A 30 -4.92 1.13 -15.40
CA ASP A 30 -4.43 1.80 -16.60
C ASP A 30 -3.84 3.18 -16.24
N PRO A 31 -2.57 3.48 -16.59
CA PRO A 31 -1.97 4.79 -16.38
C PRO A 31 -2.78 5.97 -16.92
N ALA A 32 -3.44 5.82 -18.07
CA ALA A 32 -4.22 6.88 -18.70
C ALA A 32 -5.46 7.24 -17.86
N ARG A 33 -6.11 6.23 -17.28
CA ARG A 33 -7.27 6.43 -16.38
C ARG A 33 -6.87 7.22 -15.14
N VAL A 34 -5.71 6.92 -14.58
CA VAL A 34 -5.20 7.59 -13.38
C VAL A 34 -4.85 9.05 -13.65
N ALA A 35 -4.19 9.33 -14.77
CA ALA A 35 -3.85 10.70 -15.18
C ALA A 35 -5.10 11.58 -15.38
N ALA A 36 -6.20 11.01 -15.88
CA ALA A 36 -7.44 11.75 -16.10
C ALA A 36 -8.26 11.99 -14.81
N ALA A 37 -8.12 11.14 -13.80
CA ALA A 37 -8.96 11.17 -12.59
C ALA A 37 -8.42 12.06 -11.46
N VAL A 38 -7.12 12.36 -11.47
CA VAL A 38 -6.43 12.95 -10.32
C VAL A 38 -5.81 14.29 -10.68
N LEU A 39 -6.45 15.37 -10.24
CA LEU A 39 -5.98 16.74 -10.40
C LEU A 39 -5.62 17.35 -9.03
N PRO A 40 -4.34 17.66 -8.77
CA PRO A 40 -3.93 18.32 -7.54
C PRO A 40 -4.67 19.64 -7.30
N GLY A 41 -5.08 19.88 -6.05
CA GLY A 41 -5.86 21.04 -5.63
C GLY A 41 -7.36 20.96 -5.93
N HIS A 42 -7.81 19.94 -6.67
CA HIS A 42 -9.22 19.85 -7.11
C HIS A 42 -9.87 18.51 -6.78
N SER A 43 -9.21 17.40 -7.10
CA SER A 43 -9.78 16.06 -6.85
C SER A 43 -9.89 15.82 -5.35
N SER A 44 -11.04 15.30 -4.93
CA SER A 44 -11.31 14.90 -3.54
C SER A 44 -11.14 13.39 -3.37
N VAL A 45 -11.07 12.93 -2.13
CA VAL A 45 -11.10 11.49 -1.80
C VAL A 45 -12.28 10.80 -2.47
N ALA A 46 -13.47 11.38 -2.38
CA ALA A 46 -14.69 10.81 -2.94
C ALA A 46 -14.61 10.71 -4.48
N SER A 47 -14.13 11.76 -5.17
CA SER A 47 -14.01 11.73 -6.63
C SER A 47 -12.96 10.72 -7.09
N VAL A 48 -11.84 10.62 -6.37
CA VAL A 48 -10.78 9.65 -6.70
C VAL A 48 -11.25 8.22 -6.44
N GLN A 49 -11.90 7.96 -5.30
CA GLN A 49 -12.47 6.65 -4.97
C GLN A 49 -13.51 6.21 -6.01
N ALA A 50 -14.38 7.13 -6.46
CA ALA A 50 -15.37 6.83 -7.49
C ALA A 50 -14.72 6.53 -8.85
N ALA A 51 -13.66 7.28 -9.21
CA ALA A 51 -13.01 7.14 -10.50
C ALA A 51 -12.06 5.94 -10.58
N LEU A 52 -11.32 5.64 -9.52
CA LEU A 52 -10.24 4.65 -9.51
C LEU A 52 -10.54 3.41 -8.68
N GLY A 53 -11.53 3.46 -7.78
CA GLY A 53 -11.85 2.37 -6.88
C GLY A 53 -10.88 2.26 -5.71
N PRO A 54 -10.87 1.10 -5.01
CA PRO A 54 -10.12 0.91 -3.78
C PRO A 54 -8.61 1.07 -3.99
N ALA A 55 -7.95 1.70 -3.03
CA ALA A 55 -6.49 1.91 -3.00
C ALA A 55 -5.85 1.13 -1.84
N GLN A 56 -4.53 1.01 -1.86
CA GLN A 56 -3.78 0.79 -0.63
C GLN A 56 -3.70 2.12 0.12
N VAL A 57 -4.29 2.19 1.30
CA VAL A 57 -4.45 3.45 2.04
C VAL A 57 -3.64 3.42 3.32
N GLN A 58 -2.81 4.45 3.51
CA GLN A 58 -2.17 4.78 4.77
C GLN A 58 -2.69 6.12 5.26
N GLN A 59 -3.39 6.12 6.40
CA GLN A 59 -3.87 7.32 7.07
C GLN A 59 -2.91 7.72 8.19
N PHE A 60 -2.78 9.02 8.43
CA PHE A 60 -1.96 9.59 9.50
C PHE A 60 -2.86 10.36 10.48
N ASP A 61 -2.48 10.41 11.75
CA ASP A 61 -3.22 11.14 12.80
C ASP A 61 -3.37 12.65 12.51
N SER A 62 -2.52 13.20 11.64
CA SER A 62 -2.60 14.57 11.14
C SER A 62 -3.74 14.81 10.14
N GLY A 63 -4.51 13.78 9.78
CA GLY A 63 -5.56 13.82 8.76
C GLY A 63 -5.05 13.65 7.33
N TYR A 64 -3.73 13.64 7.12
CA TYR A 64 -3.17 13.30 5.80
C TYR A 64 -3.43 11.83 5.47
N GLN A 65 -3.51 11.55 4.18
CA GLN A 65 -3.64 10.18 3.68
C GLN A 65 -2.73 9.98 2.48
N VAL A 66 -2.06 8.83 2.43
CA VAL A 66 -1.34 8.35 1.25
C VAL A 66 -2.12 7.19 0.66
N TRP A 67 -2.47 7.33 -0.62
CA TRP A 67 -3.13 6.28 -1.39
C TRP A 67 -2.17 5.80 -2.48
N ALA A 68 -1.99 4.49 -2.60
CA ALA A 68 -1.15 3.88 -3.61
C ALA A 68 -1.97 2.94 -4.51
N TYR A 69 -1.70 3.03 -5.81
CA TYR A 69 -2.25 2.18 -6.84
C TYR A 69 -1.12 1.52 -7.63
N GLN A 70 -1.27 0.22 -7.92
CA GLN A 70 -0.41 -0.44 -8.89
C GLN A 70 -0.89 -0.11 -10.29
N LEU A 71 0.03 0.24 -11.19
CA LEU A 71 -0.25 0.51 -12.60
C LEU A 71 0.23 -0.65 -13.46
N ALA A 72 -0.62 -1.06 -14.39
CA ALA A 72 -0.30 -2.09 -15.34
C ALA A 72 0.76 -1.57 -16.32
N ARG A 73 1.78 -2.39 -16.61
CA ARG A 73 2.71 -2.15 -17.71
C ARG A 73 2.71 -3.33 -18.68
N PRO A 74 2.77 -3.08 -20.00
CA PRO A 74 2.81 -4.14 -21.01
C PRO A 74 3.98 -5.11 -20.81
N HIS A 75 5.12 -4.59 -20.36
CA HIS A 75 6.33 -5.35 -20.10
C HIS A 75 7.00 -4.84 -18.81
N GLY A 76 7.48 -5.78 -18.00
CA GLY A 76 8.22 -5.47 -16.77
C GLY A 76 7.34 -5.38 -15.52
N GLN A 77 7.94 -4.86 -14.45
CA GLN A 77 7.28 -4.72 -13.15
C GLN A 77 6.26 -3.57 -13.19
N ALA A 78 5.19 -3.71 -12.40
CA ALA A 78 4.19 -2.67 -12.22
C ALA A 78 4.85 -1.39 -11.65
N ALA A 79 4.43 -0.24 -12.16
CA ALA A 79 4.76 1.04 -11.55
C ALA A 79 3.72 1.36 -10.46
N GLU A 80 4.08 2.19 -9.49
CA GLU A 80 3.17 2.58 -8.42
C GLU A 80 2.80 4.06 -8.56
N PHE A 81 1.51 4.36 -8.58
CA PHE A 81 1.01 5.73 -8.52
C PHE A 81 0.57 6.06 -7.09
N VAL A 82 1.19 7.10 -6.52
CA VAL A 82 0.98 7.53 -5.14
C VAL A 82 0.31 8.89 -5.13
N ILE A 83 -0.73 9.03 -4.31
CA ILE A 83 -1.49 10.25 -4.09
C ILE A 83 -1.37 10.63 -2.62
N LEU A 84 -1.02 11.88 -2.36
CA LEU A 84 -1.10 12.48 -1.03
C LEU A 84 -2.35 13.36 -0.97
N PHE A 85 -3.26 13.03 -0.07
CA PHE A 85 -4.38 13.88 0.31
C PHE A 85 -4.04 14.68 1.56
N GLY A 86 -4.48 15.94 1.58
CA GLY A 86 -4.42 16.77 2.78
C GLY A 86 -5.54 16.43 3.77
N PRO A 87 -5.52 17.04 4.98
CA PRO A 87 -6.54 16.83 6.01
C PRO A 87 -7.95 17.23 5.57
N GLU A 88 -8.07 18.12 4.58
CA GLU A 88 -9.34 18.50 3.95
C GLU A 88 -9.87 17.45 2.94
N GLY A 89 -9.12 16.38 2.69
CA GLY A 89 -9.50 15.33 1.74
C GLY A 89 -9.33 15.73 0.27
N VAL A 90 -8.46 16.69 -0.03
CA VAL A 90 -8.14 17.10 -1.41
C VAL A 90 -6.72 16.67 -1.77
N VAL A 91 -6.51 16.32 -3.03
CA VAL A 91 -5.18 15.93 -3.53
C VAL A 91 -4.20 17.09 -3.38
N ARG A 92 -3.12 16.86 -2.66
CA ARG A 92 -2.01 17.81 -2.49
C ARG A 92 -0.85 17.53 -3.43
N LYS A 93 -0.53 16.24 -3.62
CA LYS A 93 0.60 15.81 -4.45
C LYS A 93 0.33 14.45 -5.07
N THR A 94 0.91 14.23 -6.24
CA THR A 94 0.98 12.91 -6.88
C THR A 94 2.43 12.55 -7.16
N ARG A 95 2.71 11.25 -7.26
CA ARG A 95 4.01 10.73 -7.66
C ARG A 95 3.83 9.41 -8.40
N LEU A 96 4.49 9.28 -9.55
CA LEU A 96 4.71 7.98 -10.19
C LEU A 96 6.06 7.43 -9.68
N ARG A 97 6.04 6.24 -9.11
CA ARG A 97 7.22 5.48 -8.70
C ARG A 97 7.45 4.38 -9.73
N GLU A 98 8.55 4.49 -10.42
CA GLU A 98 9.06 3.38 -11.22
C GLU A 98 9.53 2.25 -10.29
N PRO A 99 9.29 0.97 -10.66
CA PRO A 99 9.85 -0.16 -9.95
C PRO A 99 11.37 -0.02 -9.98
N SER A 100 12.01 -0.23 -8.82
CA SER A 100 13.46 -0.26 -8.76
C SER A 100 13.96 -1.44 -9.59
N PRO A 101 15.03 -1.28 -10.40
CA PRO A 101 15.70 -2.45 -10.94
C PRO A 101 16.13 -3.36 -9.79
N ALA A 102 16.03 -4.67 -9.98
CA ALA A 102 16.53 -5.64 -9.03
C ALA A 102 18.02 -5.34 -8.80
N GLN A 103 18.40 -4.99 -7.58
CA GLN A 103 19.82 -4.92 -7.22
C GLN A 103 20.39 -6.34 -7.28
N PRO A 104 21.56 -6.55 -7.92
CA PRO A 104 22.19 -7.85 -8.03
C PRO A 104 22.67 -8.40 -6.68
#